data_AF-A0A1F9X8W5-F1
#
_entry.id   AF-A0A1F9X8W5-F1
#
_cell.length_a   1.000
_cell.length_b   1.000
_cell.length_c   1.000
_cell.angle_alpha   90.00
_cell.angle_beta   90.00
_cell.angle_gamma   90.00
#
_symmetry.space_group_name_H-M   'P 1'
#
loop_
_entity.id
_entity.type
_entity.pdbx_description
1 polymer ?
#
loop_
_entity_poly.entity_id
_entity_poly.type
_entity_poly.pdbx_seq_one_letter_code
_entity_poly.pdbx_strand_id
1 'polypeptide(L)'
;MSIASTKNIDINDIQLEKVKTNVTGKDVRSLIIIFPTGTPSINGALKNALDISDADVMQNITISSMFWWIPYLYGETSYRITGDAYRIIRKKTASEGDKK
;
A
#
# COMPACT_ATOMS: atom_id res chain seq x y z
N MET A 1 4.63 -14.66 7.29
CA MET A 1 5.09 -13.53 6.46
C MET A 1 3.93 -13.14 5.57
N SER A 2 3.46 -11.90 5.64
CA SER A 2 2.30 -11.43 4.87
C SER A 2 2.77 -10.43 3.82
N ILE A 3 2.45 -10.68 2.55
CA ILE A 3 2.82 -9.86 1.39
C ILE A 3 1.51 -9.30 0.81
N ALA A 4 1.41 -7.98 0.62
CA ALA A 4 0.27 -7.36 -0.03
C ALA A 4 0.72 -6.63 -1.30
N SER A 5 0.00 -6.88 -2.39
CA SER A 5 0.24 -6.29 -3.71
C SER A 5 -1.10 -5.94 -4.37
N THR A 6 -1.15 -4.82 -5.05
CA THR A 6 -2.30 -4.38 -5.88
C THR A 6 -2.27 -4.97 -7.29
N LYS A 7 -1.18 -5.62 -7.69
CA LYS A 7 -1.03 -6.34 -8.96
C LYS A 7 -0.81 -7.83 -8.71
N ASN A 8 -1.22 -8.67 -9.66
CA ASN A 8 -0.93 -10.10 -9.63
C ASN A 8 0.55 -10.30 -9.92
N ILE A 9 1.31 -10.84 -8.96
CA ILE A 9 2.76 -10.99 -9.08
C ILE A 9 3.13 -12.43 -8.80
N ASP A 10 3.83 -13.06 -9.73
CA ASP A 10 4.37 -14.40 -9.57
C ASP A 10 5.65 -14.31 -8.71
N ILE A 11 5.56 -14.81 -7.47
CA ILE A 11 6.58 -14.62 -6.43
C ILE A 11 7.83 -15.47 -6.70
N ASN A 12 7.74 -16.47 -7.58
CA ASN A 12 8.79 -17.47 -7.78
C ASN A 12 10.03 -16.96 -8.53
N ASP A 13 9.94 -15.84 -9.28
CA ASP A 13 11.02 -15.40 -10.18
C ASP A 13 11.37 -13.89 -10.05
N ILE A 14 11.03 -13.30 -8.91
CA ILE A 14 11.24 -11.88 -8.63
C ILE A 14 12.19 -11.68 -7.46
N GLN A 15 13.15 -10.77 -7.65
CA GLN A 15 13.94 -10.24 -6.54
C GLN A 15 13.27 -8.97 -6.02
N LEU A 16 13.14 -8.88 -4.70
CA LEU A 16 12.56 -7.72 -4.05
C LEU A 16 13.69 -6.87 -3.48
N GLU A 17 13.84 -5.67 -4.02
CA GLU A 17 14.76 -4.67 -3.48
C GLU A 17 14.02 -3.79 -2.50
N LYS A 18 14.54 -3.69 -1.27
CA LYS A 18 13.97 -2.79 -0.27
C LYS A 18 14.30 -1.35 -0.69
N VAL A 19 13.28 -0.58 -1.04
CA VAL A 19 13.44 0.83 -1.45
C VAL A 19 13.42 1.74 -0.22
N LYS A 20 12.46 1.51 0.68
CA LYS A 20 12.22 2.40 1.81
C LYS A 20 11.59 1.66 2.96
N THR A 21 12.05 1.94 4.18
CA THR A 21 11.46 1.39 5.41
C THR A 21 10.44 2.35 6.00
N ASN A 22 9.47 1.80 6.75
CA ASN A 22 8.52 2.59 7.53
C ASN A 22 7.70 3.61 6.70
N VAL A 23 7.34 3.23 5.48
CA VAL A 23 6.49 4.03 4.60
C VAL A 23 5.08 4.00 5.15
N THR A 24 4.50 5.19 5.33
CA THR A 24 3.14 5.36 5.83
C THR A 24 2.25 6.00 4.79
N GLY A 25 1.24 5.26 4.33
CA GLY A 25 0.13 5.79 3.54
C GLY A 25 -1.12 5.96 4.39
N LYS A 26 -1.95 6.94 4.03
CA LYS A 26 -3.19 7.23 4.74
C LYS A 26 -4.32 7.48 3.75
N ASP A 27 -5.51 7.03 4.09
CA ASP A 27 -6.74 7.38 3.39
C ASP A 27 -7.74 7.90 4.41
N VAL A 28 -8.08 9.18 4.30
CA VAL A 28 -8.94 9.90 5.24
C VAL A 28 -10.22 10.31 4.53
N ARG A 29 -11.37 10.06 5.15
CA ARG A 29 -12.67 10.52 4.67
C ARG A 29 -13.44 11.18 5.79
N SER A 30 -14.05 12.30 5.44
CA SER A 30 -14.81 13.14 6.36
C SER A 30 -16.29 12.78 6.32
N LEU A 31 -16.93 12.84 7.47
CA LEU A 31 -18.37 12.73 7.64
C LEU A 31 -18.88 14.11 8.07
N ILE A 32 -19.53 14.84 7.17
CA ILE A 32 -20.08 16.16 7.52
C ILE A 32 -21.54 15.97 7.92
N ILE A 33 -21.83 16.22 9.20
CA ILE A 33 -23.14 16.08 9.84
C ILE A 33 -23.65 14.62 9.81
N ILE A 34 -24.08 14.14 8.64
CA ILE A 34 -24.57 12.78 8.35
C ILE A 34 -24.31 12.35 6.90
N PHE A 35 -23.71 13.21 6.06
CA PHE A 35 -23.42 12.89 4.67
C PHE A 35 -22.01 12.29 4.57
N PRO A 36 -21.88 10.98 4.27
CA PRO A 36 -20.57 10.40 4.03
C PRO A 36 -20.01 10.98 2.73
N THR A 37 -18.87 11.67 2.81
CA THR A 37 -18.16 12.14 1.61
C THR A 37 -17.44 11.01 0.88
N GLY A 38 -17.46 9.79 1.45
CA GLY A 38 -16.95 8.56 0.87
C GLY A 38 -16.63 7.52 1.94
N THR A 39 -16.31 6.30 1.53
CA THR A 39 -15.77 5.26 2.40
C THR A 39 -14.24 5.25 2.28
N PRO A 40 -13.48 5.42 3.36
CA PRO A 40 -12.03 5.25 3.30
C PRO A 40 -11.74 3.77 3.06
N SER A 41 -10.66 3.48 2.34
CA SER A 41 -10.34 2.09 1.98
C SER A 41 -8.88 1.77 2.30
N ILE A 42 -8.66 0.53 2.74
CA ILE A 42 -7.31 -0.04 2.92
C ILE A 42 -6.55 0.03 1.60
N ASN A 43 -7.21 -0.25 0.47
CA ASN A 43 -6.61 -0.15 -0.86
C ASN A 43 -6.16 1.28 -1.20
N GLY A 44 -6.93 2.30 -0.82
CA GLY A 44 -6.56 3.71 -0.99
C GLY A 44 -5.32 4.07 -0.18
N ALA A 45 -5.26 3.64 1.09
CA ALA A 45 -4.12 3.89 1.95
C ALA A 45 -2.86 3.15 1.46
N LEU A 46 -3.01 1.93 0.93
CA LEU A 46 -1.92 1.13 0.37
C LEU A 46 -1.41 1.76 -0.93
N LYS A 47 -2.30 2.16 -1.83
CA LYS A 47 -1.93 2.86 -3.06
C LYS A 47 -1.18 4.16 -2.75
N ASN A 48 -1.66 4.94 -1.78
CA ASN A 48 -0.99 6.15 -1.34
C ASN A 48 0.42 5.86 -0.80
N ALA A 49 0.60 4.79 -0.02
CA ALA A 49 1.92 4.37 0.46
C ALA A 49 2.88 3.98 -0.69
N LEU A 50 2.39 3.21 -1.67
CA LEU A 50 3.17 2.79 -2.84
C LEU A 50 3.56 4.00 -3.72
N ASP A 51 2.62 4.91 -3.97
CA ASP A 51 2.85 6.13 -4.75
C ASP A 51 3.90 7.04 -4.07
N ILE A 52 3.86 7.19 -2.74
CA ILE A 52 4.83 8.00 -1.98
C ILE A 52 6.24 7.39 -1.98
N SER A 53 6.33 6.07 -2.06
CA SER A 53 7.60 5.34 -1.98
C SER A 53 8.18 4.92 -3.32
N ASP A 54 7.48 5.19 -4.42
CA ASP A 54 7.84 4.74 -5.78
C ASP A 54 8.16 3.23 -5.79
N ALA A 55 7.34 2.45 -5.08
CA ALA A 55 7.53 1.03 -4.85
C ALA A 55 6.35 0.22 -5.41
N ASP A 56 6.59 -1.06 -5.67
CA ASP A 56 5.60 -1.95 -6.28
C ASP A 56 4.81 -2.74 -5.23
N VAL A 57 5.46 -3.09 -4.11
CA VAL A 57 4.86 -3.92 -3.05
C VAL A 57 5.26 -3.44 -1.66
N MET A 58 4.46 -3.80 -0.65
CA MET A 58 4.80 -3.58 0.76
C MET A 58 4.82 -4.89 1.55
N GLN A 59 5.71 -4.97 2.53
CA GLN A 59 5.79 -6.06 3.51
C GLN A 59 5.79 -5.51 4.94
N ASN A 60 5.61 -6.40 5.92
CA ASN A 60 5.54 -6.05 7.35
C ASN A 60 4.51 -4.96 7.63
N ILE A 61 3.35 -5.08 6.98
CA ILE A 61 2.32 -4.06 6.99
C ILE A 61 1.57 -4.10 8.31
N THR A 62 1.45 -2.94 8.94
CA THR A 62 0.56 -2.66 10.07
C THR A 62 -0.57 -1.76 9.58
N ILE A 63 -1.81 -2.20 9.79
CA ILE A 63 -3.01 -1.44 9.45
C ILE A 63 -3.60 -0.90 10.74
N SER A 64 -3.86 0.41 10.76
CA SER A 64 -4.55 1.08 11.86
C SER A 64 -5.78 1.80 11.32
N SER A 65 -6.90 1.70 12.02
CA SER A 65 -8.12 2.43 11.70
C SER A 65 -8.42 3.40 12.84
N MET A 66 -8.73 4.64 12.50
CA MET A 66 -9.14 5.65 13.46
C MET A 66 -10.48 6.22 13.05
N PHE A 67 -11.43 6.17 13.97
CA PHE A 67 -12.77 6.73 13.81
C PHE A 67 -12.99 7.74 14.92
N TRP A 68 -13.31 8.97 14.56
CA TRP A 68 -13.71 9.99 15.52
C TRP A 68 -14.98 10.68 15.05
N TRP A 69 -15.87 10.97 15.97
CA TRP A 69 -17.17 11.55 15.66
C TRP A 69 -17.58 12.55 16.73
N ILE A 70 -17.82 13.79 16.31
CA ILE A 70 -18.45 14.84 17.10
C ILE A 70 -19.92 14.92 16.66
N PRO A 71 -20.87 14.57 17.54
CA PRO A 71 -22.29 14.63 17.22
C PRO A 71 -22.69 16.01 16.67
N TYR A 72 -23.49 16.02 15.60
CA TYR A 72 -24.05 17.22 14.96
C TYR A 72 -23.07 18.21 14.33
N LEU A 73 -21.78 17.87 14.26
CA LEU A 73 -20.77 18.77 13.70
C LEU A 73 -19.97 18.09 12.60
N TYR A 74 -19.21 17.04 12.96
CA TYR A 74 -18.22 16.45 12.07
C TYR A 74 -17.77 15.11 12.61
N GLY A 75 -17.54 14.15 11.73
CA GLY A 75 -16.78 12.94 12.02
C GLY A 75 -15.71 12.72 10.96
N GLU A 76 -14.77 11.85 11.26
CA GLU A 76 -13.79 11.38 10.31
C GLU A 76 -13.50 9.91 10.55
N THR A 77 -13.25 9.24 9.44
CA THR A 77 -12.76 7.88 9.43
C THR A 77 -11.48 7.85 8.61
N SER A 78 -10.45 7.22 9.16
CA SER A 78 -9.16 7.12 8.49
C SER A 78 -8.58 5.72 8.61
N TYR A 79 -7.99 5.26 7.52
CA TYR A 79 -7.12 4.08 7.49
C TYR A 79 -5.69 4.55 7.32
N ARG A 80 -4.79 4.00 8.14
CA ARG A 80 -3.35 4.21 8.09
C ARG A 80 -2.67 2.87 7.86
N ILE A 81 -1.76 2.84 6.92
CA ILE A 81 -0.98 1.66 6.57
C ILE A 81 0.49 2.03 6.69
N THR A 82 1.21 1.30 7.52
CA THR A 82 2.66 1.50 7.72
C THR A 82 3.37 0.19 7.43
N GLY A 83 4.46 0.22 6.67
CA GLY A 83 5.25 -0.97 6.38
C GLY A 83 6.52 -0.67 5.61
N ASP A 84 7.23 -1.72 5.21
CA ASP A 84 8.43 -1.61 4.38
C ASP A 84 8.05 -1.74 2.89
N ALA A 85 8.57 -0.84 2.07
CA ALA A 85 8.30 -0.77 0.64
C ALA A 85 9.43 -1.42 -0.17
N TYR A 86 9.05 -2.23 -1.14
CA TYR A 86 9.96 -2.98 -2.00
C TYR A 86 9.62 -2.78 -3.48
N ARG A 87 10.65 -2.77 -4.31
CA ARG A 87 10.57 -2.73 -5.76
C ARG A 87 10.91 -4.09 -6.32
N ILE A 88 10.22 -4.45 -7.40
CA ILE A 88 10.45 -5.73 -8.06
C ILE A 88 11.56 -5.55 -9.08
N ILE A 89 12.70 -6.15 -8.82
CA ILE A 89 13.72 -6.35 -9.82
C ILE A 89 13.47 -7.73 -10.45
N ARG A 90 13.13 -7.77 -11.74
CA ARG A 90 13.16 -9.04 -12.47
C ARG A 90 14.59 -9.54 -12.50
N LYS A 91 14.80 -10.80 -12.14
CA LYS A 91 16.10 -11.43 -12.39
C LYS A 91 16.25 -11.49 -13.91
N LYS A 92 17.26 -10.80 -14.46
CA LYS A 92 17.61 -10.97 -15.87
C LYS A 92 18.16 -12.39 -16.00
N THR A 93 17.32 -13.33 -16.44
CA THR A 93 17.75 -14.67 -16.79
C THR A 93 18.71 -14.55 -17.97
N ALA A 94 20.01 -14.51 -17.67
CA ALA A 94 21.05 -14.64 -18.67
C ALA A 94 21.07 -16.10 -19.13
N SER A 95 20.29 -16.42 -20.17
CA SER A 95 20.61 -17.50 -21.13
C SER A 95 19.67 -17.46 -22.34
N GLU A 96 19.67 -16.36 -23.10
CA GLU A 96 19.51 -16.50 -24.56
C GLU A 96 20.91 -16.83 -25.09
N GLY A 97 21.31 -18.08 -24.87
CA GLY A 97 22.52 -18.63 -25.44
C GLY A 97 22.31 -18.78 -26.93
N ASP A 98 23.10 -18.02 -27.70
CA ASP A 98 23.78 -18.48 -28.91
C ASP A 98 23.50 -19.95 -29.24
N LYS A 99 22.60 -20.16 -30.21
CA LYS A 99 22.55 -21.39 -31.00
C LYS A 99 22.54 -20.98 -32.47
N LYS A 100 23.77 -20.77 -32.97
CA LYS A 100 24.36 -21.38 -34.17
C LYS A 100 23.40 -21.77 -35.30
#